data_AF-A0A7W7L5X2-F1
#
_entry.id   AF-A0A7W7L5X2-F1
#
_cell.length_a   1.000
_cell.length_b   1.000
_cell.length_c   1.000
_cell.angle_alpha   90.00
_cell.angle_beta   90.00
_cell.angle_gamma   90.00
#
_symmetry.space_group_name_H-M   'P 1'
#
loop_
_entity.id
_entity.type
_entity.pdbx_description
1 polymer ?
#
loop_
_entity_poly.entity_id
_entity_poly.type
_entity_poly.pdbx_seq_one_letter_code
_entity_poly.pdbx_strand_id
1 'polypeptide(L)' 'MPETAMPRSPQPRPAPCPECRLIKAAYVLVSRAGDRVAARGWIAAMGRHHRAVH' A
#
# COMPACT_ATOMS: atom_id res chain seq x y z
N MET A 1 -17.47 -22.88 -23.52
CA MET A 1 -16.51 -22.85 -22.40
C MET A 1 -16.44 -21.41 -21.90
N PRO A 2 -16.86 -21.06 -20.67
CA PRO A 2 -16.62 -19.72 -20.15
C PRO A 2 -15.18 -19.66 -19.64
N GLU A 3 -14.33 -18.99 -20.40
CA GLU A 3 -13.00 -18.55 -20.00
C GLU A 3 -13.10 -17.66 -18.76
N THR A 4 -12.73 -18.25 -17.62
CA THR A 4 -12.62 -17.55 -16.34
C THR A 4 -11.52 -16.52 -16.48
N ALA A 5 -11.89 -15.26 -16.69
CA ALA A 5 -10.99 -14.13 -16.66
C ALA A 5 -10.31 -14.07 -15.28
N MET A 6 -9.04 -14.48 -15.22
CA MET A 6 -8.24 -14.35 -14.00
C MET A 6 -8.21 -12.88 -13.59
N PRO A 7 -8.53 -12.53 -12.33
CA PRO A 7 -8.43 -11.15 -11.87
C PRO A 7 -6.95 -10.74 -11.96
N ARG A 8 -6.65 -9.81 -12.87
CA ARG A 8 -5.33 -9.18 -12.95
C ARG A 8 -5.04 -8.61 -11.57
N SER A 9 -4.03 -9.15 -10.89
CA SER A 9 -3.59 -8.62 -9.60
C SER A 9 -3.40 -7.11 -9.76
N PRO A 10 -3.94 -6.28 -8.86
CA PRO A 10 -3.82 -4.84 -8.98
C PRO A 10 -2.33 -4.49 -8.97
N GLN A 11 -1.80 -4.12 -10.14
CA GLN A 11 -0.44 -3.63 -10.29
C GLN A 11 -0.29 -2.47 -9.31
N PRO A 12 0.63 -2.54 -8.34
CA PRO A 12 0.80 -1.48 -7.38
C PRO A 12 1.25 -0.23 -8.16
N ARG A 13 0.35 0.75 -8.29
CA ARG A 13 0.71 2.05 -8.89
C ARG A 13 1.98 2.57 -8.20
N PRO A 14 2.97 3.07 -8.97
CA PRO A 14 4.19 3.61 -8.40
C PRO A 14 3.78 4.73 -7.44
N ALA A 15 4.26 4.66 -6.20
CA ALA A 15 4.00 5.73 -5.25
C ALA A 15 4.74 6.98 -5.76
N PRO A 16 4.09 8.16 -5.74
CA PRO A 16 4.54 9.34 -6.49
C PRO A 16 5.90 9.88 -6.05
N CYS A 17 6.32 9.56 -4.81
CA CYS A 17 7.53 10.07 -4.20
C CYS A 17 8.34 8.98 -3.48
N PRO A 18 9.66 9.18 -3.22
CA PRO A 18 10.49 8.22 -2.48
C PRO A 18 9.94 7.90 -1.08
N GLU A 19 9.45 8.90 -0.35
CA GLU A 19 8.90 8.72 1.00
C GLU A 19 7.59 7.90 0.98
N CYS A 20 6.72 8.19 0.02
CA CYS A 20 5.52 7.43 -0.29
C CYS A 20 5.83 5.95 -0.54
N ARG A 21 6.94 5.66 -1.25
CA ARG A 21 7.40 4.28 -1.48
C ARG A 21 7.82 3.59 -0.18
N LEU A 22 8.52 4.28 0.71
CA LEU A 22 8.94 3.73 2.01
C LEU A 22 7.75 3.41 2.91
N ILE A 23 6.80 4.35 3.05
CA ILE A 23 5.58 4.15 3.84
C ILE A 23 4.78 2.95 3.30
N LYS A 24 4.66 2.83 1.97
CA LYS A 24 3.97 1.71 1.33
C LYS A 24 4.70 0.38 1.52
N ALA A 25 6.03 0.38 1.43
CA ALA A 25 6.83 -0.83 1.67
C ALA A 25 6.67 -1.33 3.11
N ALA A 26 6.71 -0.42 4.09
CA ALA A 26 6.50 -0.75 5.49
C ALA A 26 5.07 -1.28 5.75
N TYR A 27 4.05 -0.64 5.16
CA TYR A 27 2.68 -1.16 5.18
C TYR A 27 2.57 -2.59 4.65
N VAL A 28 3.20 -2.88 3.50
CA VAL A 28 3.16 -4.23 2.88
C VAL A 28 3.85 -5.26 3.76
N LEU A 29 5.00 -4.92 4.36
CA LEU A 29 5.72 -5.82 5.28
C LEU A 29 4.85 -6.21 6.48
N VAL A 30 4.27 -5.24 7.18
CA VAL A 30 3.45 -5.54 8.37
C VAL A 30 2.12 -6.20 8.02
N SER A 31 1.56 -5.88 6.85
CA SER A 31 0.34 -6.54 6.34
C SER A 31 0.59 -8.02 6.05
N ARG A 32 1.75 -8.36 5.46
CA ARG A 32 2.17 -9.75 5.24
C ARG A 32 2.46 -10.49 6.54
N ALA A 33 2.96 -9.80 7.55
CA ALA A 33 3.13 -10.35 8.89
C ALA A 33 1.81 -10.52 9.66
N GLY A 34 0.68 -10.02 9.13
CA GLY A 34 -0.63 -10.09 9.78
C GLY A 34 -0.84 -9.05 10.88
N ASP A 35 0.08 -8.10 11.05
CA ASP A 35 -0.02 -7.05 12.06
C ASP A 35 -0.95 -5.91 11.58
N ARG A 36 -2.23 -6.05 11.94
CA ARG A 36 -3.28 -5.10 11.59
C ARG A 36 -3.12 -3.75 12.30
N VAL A 37 -2.51 -3.72 13.48
CA VAL A 37 -2.32 -2.48 14.25
C VAL A 37 -1.25 -1.64 13.59
N ALA A 38 -0.10 -2.24 13.29
CA ALA A 38 0.96 -1.57 12.54
C ALA A 38 0.48 -1.15 11.14
N ALA A 39 -0.29 -2.00 10.45
CA ALA A 39 -0.83 -1.66 9.13
C ALA A 39 -1.70 -0.38 9.16
N ARG A 40 -2.56 -0.23 10.17
CA ARG A 40 -3.35 1.01 10.38
C ARG A 40 -2.46 2.23 10.65
N GLY A 41 -1.39 2.05 11.41
CA GLY A 41 -0.38 3.09 11.65
C GLY A 41 0.23 3.61 10.35
N TRP A 42 0.58 2.72 9.42
CA TRP A 42 1.13 3.11 8.12
C TRP A 42 0.10 3.73 7.17
N ILE A 43 -1.17 3.33 7.25
CA ILE A 43 -2.26 4.01 6.52
C ILE A 43 -2.37 5.47 7.00
N ALA A 44 -2.34 5.70 8.31
CA ALA A 44 -2.36 7.05 8.86
C ALA A 44 -1.10 7.86 8.50
N ALA A 45 0.08 7.22 8.48
CA ALA A 45 1.32 7.84 8.04
C ALA A 45 1.25 8.29 6.57
N MET A 46 0.72 7.44 5.68
CA MET A 46 0.49 7.80 4.28
C MET A 46 -0.45 9.00 4.15
N GLY A 47 -1.54 9.02 4.91
CA GLY A 47 -2.48 10.14 4.92
C GLY A 47 -1.86 11.46 5.39
N ARG A 48 -1.00 11.43 6.43
CA ARG A 48 -0.28 12.62 6.90
C ARG A 48 0.75 13.10 5.88
N HIS A 49 1.52 12.19 5.31
CA HIS A 49 2.51 12.52 4.29
C HIS A 49 1.85 13.18 3.07
N HIS A 50 0.76 12.59 2.58
CA HIS A 50 0.02 13.17 1.46
C HIS A 50 -0.42 14.60 1.79
N ARG A 51 -1.07 14.85 2.93
CA ARG A 51 -1.52 16.22 3.28
C ARG A 51 -0.38 17.23 3.43
N ALA A 52 0.81 16.78 3.83
CA ALA A 52 1.96 17.67 4.04
C ALA A 52 2.71 17.99 2.74
N VAL A 53 2.67 17.10 1.75
CA VAL A 53 3.58 17.14 0.58
C VAL A 53 2.83 17.17 -0.77
N HIS A 54 1.58 16.70 -0.84
CA HIS A 54 0.81 16.50 -2.08
C HIS A 54 -0.62 17.06 -1.99
#